data_AF-A0A0B8NQ28-F1
#
_entry.id   AF-A0A0B8NQ28-F1
#
_cell.length_a   1.000
_cell.length_b   1.000
_cell.length_c   1.000
_cell.angle_alpha   90.00
_cell.angle_beta   90.00
_cell.angle_gamma   90.00
#
_symmetry.space_group_name_H-M   'P 1'
#
loop_
_entity.id
_entity.type
_entity.pdbx_description
1 polymer ?
#
loop_
_entity_poly.entity_id
_entity_poly.type
_entity_poly.pdbx_seq_one_letter_code
_entity_poly.pdbx_strand_id
1 'polypeptide(L)'
;MKKLNLLTAAVSAALLSTSALAVDFNGYMRAGVGVSGQGQNVSFERNNLGRLGNEDELYGEIGIGKDVWEKDGVKFRVNSMLAVVSDQGNDYEALGGDNPDEIALRQFNVEATGVLGFAPEATLWAGKRYNQRHDIHITDRYYWDISGAGAGIDNIEMGPGRYL
;
A
#
# COMPACT_ATOMS: atom_id res chain seq x y z
N MET A 1 -13.74 2.23 -50.73
CA MET A 1 -12.90 1.81 -49.58
C MET A 1 -12.41 3.07 -48.88
N LYS A 2 -12.86 3.35 -47.64
CA LYS A 2 -12.42 4.53 -46.89
C LYS A 2 -10.96 4.34 -46.47
N LYS A 3 -10.06 5.23 -46.92
CA LYS A 3 -8.65 5.23 -46.51
C LYS A 3 -8.60 5.64 -45.04
N LEU A 4 -8.26 4.71 -44.16
CA LEU A 4 -8.04 5.01 -42.75
C LEU A 4 -6.74 5.83 -42.65
N ASN A 5 -6.84 7.06 -42.13
CA ASN A 5 -5.68 7.94 -41.98
C ASN A 5 -4.77 7.37 -40.88
N LEU A 6 -3.55 6.96 -41.25
CA LEU A 6 -2.58 6.34 -40.35
C LEU A 6 -2.28 7.21 -39.12
N LEU A 7 -2.33 8.55 -39.27
CA LEU A 7 -2.14 9.47 -38.17
C LEU A 7 -3.29 9.36 -37.15
N THR A 8 -4.53 9.23 -37.62
CA THR A 8 -5.70 9.05 -36.77
C THR A 8 -5.66 7.69 -36.08
N ALA A 9 -5.25 6.63 -36.78
CA ALA A 9 -5.08 5.31 -36.17
C ALA A 9 -3.97 5.30 -35.10
N ALA A 10 -2.85 5.97 -35.34
CA ALA A 10 -1.75 6.08 -34.39
C ALA A 10 -2.13 6.91 -33.15
N VAL A 11 -2.81 8.05 -33.34
CA VAL A 11 -3.29 8.89 -32.23
C VAL A 11 -4.36 8.16 -31.42
N SER A 12 -5.29 7.45 -32.07
CA SER A 12 -6.29 6.63 -31.37
C SER A 12 -5.66 5.43 -30.63
N ALA A 13 -4.67 4.77 -31.20
CA ALA A 13 -3.95 3.68 -30.53
C ALA A 13 -3.15 4.18 -29.32
N ALA A 14 -2.48 5.35 -29.43
CA ALA A 14 -1.76 5.96 -28.33
C ALA A 14 -2.71 6.35 -27.17
N LEU A 15 -3.86 6.95 -27.48
CA LEU A 15 -4.87 7.34 -26.48
C LEU A 15 -5.55 6.13 -25.80
N LEU A 16 -5.66 4.99 -26.49
CA LEU A 16 -6.20 3.74 -25.93
C LEU A 16 -5.14 2.93 -25.16
N SER A 17 -3.85 3.21 -25.36
CA SER A 17 -2.76 2.46 -24.73
C SER A 17 -2.45 2.89 -23.29
N THR A 18 -2.80 4.11 -22.89
CA THR A 18 -2.46 4.67 -21.57
C THR A 18 -3.32 4.12 -20.44
N SER A 19 -4.54 3.66 -20.71
CA SER A 19 -5.45 3.10 -19.69
C SER A 19 -5.22 1.61 -19.41
N ALA A 20 -4.70 0.83 -20.37
CA ALA A 20 -4.43 -0.61 -20.20
C ALA A 20 -3.15 -0.93 -19.40
N LEU A 21 -2.30 0.08 -19.16
CA LEU A 21 -1.08 -0.05 -18.35
C LEU A 21 -1.16 0.61 -16.97
N ALA A 22 -2.32 1.17 -16.60
CA ALA A 22 -2.50 1.81 -15.31
C ALA A 22 -2.18 0.84 -14.17
N VAL A 23 -1.33 1.30 -13.25
CA VAL A 23 -1.09 0.66 -11.95
C VAL A 23 -1.88 1.42 -10.91
N ASP A 24 -2.35 0.72 -9.89
CA ASP A 24 -2.97 1.35 -8.74
C ASP A 24 -1.86 1.85 -7.81
N PHE A 25 -1.81 3.16 -7.62
CA PHE A 25 -0.93 3.82 -6.68
C PHE A 25 -1.69 4.11 -5.38
N ASN A 26 -1.13 3.66 -4.25
CA ASN A 26 -1.63 3.98 -2.93
C ASN A 26 -0.47 4.17 -1.96
N GLY A 27 -0.76 4.61 -0.74
CA GLY A 27 0.28 4.86 0.23
C GLY A 27 -0.18 5.71 1.40
N TYR A 28 0.80 6.08 2.22
CA TYR A 28 0.66 6.98 3.35
C TYR A 28 1.94 7.80 3.46
N MET A 29 1.87 9.07 3.85
CA MET A 29 3.08 9.84 4.10
C MET A 29 2.87 10.87 5.20
N ARG A 30 3.93 11.10 5.98
CA ARG A 30 4.11 12.23 6.88
C ARG A 30 5.54 12.75 6.76
N ALA A 31 5.66 14.06 6.86
CA ALA A 31 6.89 14.78 7.04
C ALA A 31 6.54 16.08 7.76
N GLY A 32 7.48 16.63 8.52
CA GLY A 32 7.23 17.85 9.26
C GLY A 32 8.50 18.52 9.75
N VAL A 33 8.31 19.66 10.40
CA VAL A 33 9.38 20.34 11.11
C VAL A 33 8.89 20.68 12.51
N GLY A 34 9.78 20.60 13.48
CA GLY A 34 9.49 20.92 14.88
C GLY A 34 10.70 21.55 15.54
N VAL A 35 10.44 22.41 16.52
CA VAL A 35 11.47 23.14 17.25
C VAL A 35 11.11 23.13 18.73
N SER A 36 11.90 22.45 19.53
CA SER A 36 11.87 22.50 20.99
C SER A 36 12.61 23.73 21.52
N GLY A 37 12.55 23.97 22.83
CA GLY A 37 13.36 25.00 23.49
C GLY A 37 14.88 24.83 23.32
N GLN A 38 15.34 23.66 22.88
CA GLN A 38 16.74 23.36 22.58
C GLN A 38 17.05 23.27 21.08
N GLY A 39 16.09 23.61 20.21
CA GLY A 39 16.28 23.67 18.76
C GLY A 39 16.07 22.36 18.00
N GLN A 40 15.86 21.24 18.69
CA GLN A 40 15.61 19.93 18.08
C GLN A 40 14.12 19.68 17.83
N ASN A 41 13.78 18.90 16.79
CA ASN A 41 12.46 18.28 16.69
C ASN A 41 12.42 17.08 17.66
N VAL A 42 11.36 16.98 18.46
CA VAL A 42 11.28 15.99 19.55
C VAL A 42 9.89 15.37 19.62
N SER A 43 9.84 14.04 19.74
CA SER A 43 8.64 13.30 20.13
C SER A 43 8.67 12.91 21.61
N PHE A 44 7.51 12.88 22.26
CA PHE A 44 7.35 12.46 23.65
C PHE A 44 6.07 11.63 23.84
N GLU A 45 6.20 10.36 24.24
CA GLU A 45 5.07 9.49 24.64
C GLU A 45 3.90 9.47 23.63
N ARG A 46 4.22 9.53 22.32
CA ARG A 46 3.24 9.62 21.21
C ARG A 46 2.09 8.63 21.31
N ASN A 47 2.40 7.38 21.66
CA ASN A 47 1.41 6.31 21.71
C ASN A 47 0.45 6.40 22.91
N ASN A 48 0.74 7.29 23.87
CA ASN A 48 -0.07 7.53 25.06
C ASN A 48 -0.76 8.90 25.02
N LEU A 49 -0.06 9.95 24.56
CA LEU A 49 -0.56 11.34 24.55
C LEU A 49 -1.19 11.76 23.22
N GLY A 50 -0.94 10.99 22.16
CA GLY A 50 -1.37 11.29 20.80
C GLY A 50 -0.26 11.84 19.93
N ARG A 51 -0.46 11.70 18.62
CA ARG A 51 0.56 11.97 17.59
C ARG A 51 0.51 13.34 16.95
N LEU A 52 -0.56 14.11 17.17
CA LEU A 52 -0.70 15.43 16.54
C LEU A 52 0.40 16.39 17.02
N GLY A 53 1.32 16.74 16.11
CA GLY A 53 2.47 17.60 16.43
C GLY A 53 3.52 16.93 17.34
N ASN A 54 3.52 15.60 17.41
CA ASN A 54 4.34 14.80 18.33
C ASN A 54 5.06 13.65 17.60
N GLU A 55 5.48 13.92 16.36
CA GLU A 55 6.22 13.01 15.47
C GLU A 55 7.44 13.75 14.94
N ASP A 56 8.61 13.13 15.03
CA ASP A 56 9.91 13.72 14.76
C ASP A 56 10.63 13.08 13.56
N GLU A 57 9.97 12.16 12.87
CA GLU A 57 10.47 11.47 11.68
C GLU A 57 9.64 11.73 10.41
N LEU A 58 10.29 11.59 9.26
CA LEU A 58 9.61 11.36 7.99
C LEU A 58 9.27 9.87 7.89
N TYR A 59 8.03 9.58 7.50
CA TYR A 59 7.59 8.22 7.19
C TYR A 59 6.73 8.22 5.94
N GLY A 60 7.05 7.37 5.00
CA GLY A 60 6.30 7.18 3.77
C GLY A 60 6.10 5.71 3.44
N GLU A 61 4.90 5.35 2.98
CA GLU A 61 4.59 4.08 2.34
C GLU A 61 4.18 4.35 0.90
N ILE A 62 4.81 3.65 -0.04
CA ILE A 62 4.52 3.71 -1.46
C ILE A 62 4.09 2.32 -1.89
N GLY A 63 2.82 2.19 -2.24
CA GLY A 63 2.21 0.97 -2.73
C GLY A 63 1.88 1.04 -4.22
N ILE A 64 2.21 -0.05 -4.92
CA ILE A 64 1.87 -0.26 -6.33
C ILE A 64 1.18 -1.61 -6.44
N GLY A 65 -0.05 -1.61 -6.95
CA GLY A 65 -0.82 -2.80 -7.22
C GLY A 65 -1.28 -2.87 -8.67
N LYS A 66 -1.52 -4.08 -9.17
CA LYS A 66 -2.09 -4.28 -10.50
C LYS A 66 -2.86 -5.58 -10.58
N ASP A 67 -4.03 -5.51 -11.21
CA ASP A 67 -4.75 -6.70 -11.67
C ASP A 67 -4.03 -7.18 -12.95
N VAL A 68 -3.24 -8.24 -12.82
CA VAL A 68 -2.36 -8.77 -13.88
C VAL A 68 -3.11 -9.68 -14.84
N TRP A 69 -4.27 -10.19 -14.42
CA TRP A 69 -5.16 -10.99 -15.24
C TRP A 69 -6.59 -10.85 -14.72
N GLU A 70 -7.53 -10.70 -15.63
CA GLU A 70 -8.96 -10.69 -15.32
C GLU A 70 -9.74 -11.31 -16.48
N LYS A 71 -10.55 -12.33 -16.19
CA LYS A 71 -11.43 -12.95 -17.18
C LYS A 71 -12.52 -13.76 -16.48
N ASP A 72 -13.73 -13.71 -17.03
CA ASP A 72 -14.86 -14.57 -16.62
C ASP A 72 -15.15 -14.53 -15.10
N GLY A 73 -14.99 -13.35 -14.47
CA GLY A 73 -15.20 -13.15 -13.03
C GLY A 73 -14.04 -13.59 -12.13
N VAL A 74 -12.98 -14.17 -12.70
CA VAL A 74 -11.74 -14.51 -12.00
C VAL A 74 -10.74 -13.36 -12.16
N LYS A 75 -10.02 -13.03 -11.09
CA LYS A 75 -9.05 -11.93 -11.06
C LYS A 75 -7.79 -12.30 -10.30
N PHE A 76 -6.63 -12.02 -10.87
CA PHE A 76 -5.34 -12.12 -10.19
C PHE A 76 -4.71 -10.75 -10.04
N ARG A 77 -4.34 -10.41 -8.80
CA ARG A 77 -3.74 -9.13 -8.44
C ARG A 77 -2.37 -9.35 -7.81
N VAL A 78 -1.42 -8.51 -8.18
CA VAL A 78 -0.12 -8.41 -7.50
C VAL A 78 -0.07 -7.08 -6.76
N ASN A 79 0.29 -7.12 -5.48
CA ASN A 79 0.46 -5.94 -4.63
C ASN A 79 1.90 -5.84 -4.14
N SER A 80 2.45 -4.63 -4.11
CA SER A 80 3.77 -4.31 -3.56
C SER A 80 3.70 -3.04 -2.72
N MET A 81 4.51 -2.95 -1.67
CA MET A 81 4.63 -1.74 -0.86
C MET A 81 6.01 -1.61 -0.23
N LEU A 82 6.62 -0.44 -0.40
CA LEU A 82 7.86 -0.02 0.25
C LEU A 82 7.55 1.02 1.33
N ALA A 83 8.15 0.88 2.51
CA ALA A 83 8.20 1.94 3.51
C ALA A 83 9.57 2.61 3.50
N VAL A 84 9.58 3.91 3.74
CA VAL A 84 10.76 4.76 3.91
C VAL A 84 10.62 5.49 5.23
N VAL A 85 11.67 5.47 6.03
CA VAL A 85 11.80 6.22 7.29
C VAL A 85 13.05 7.07 7.20
N SER A 86 12.99 8.31 7.72
CA SER A 86 14.15 9.19 7.84
C SER A 86 14.04 10.12 9.05
N ASP A 87 15.17 10.55 9.61
CA ASP A 87 15.21 11.55 10.69
C ASP A 87 14.84 12.98 10.28
N GLN A 88 14.67 13.22 8.97
CA GLN A 88 14.25 14.49 8.35
C GLN A 88 15.12 15.70 8.76
N GLY A 89 16.37 15.47 9.13
CA GLY A 89 17.35 16.48 9.52
C GLY A 89 18.03 17.19 8.34
N ASN A 90 18.07 16.59 7.15
CA ASN A 90 18.82 17.11 6.00
C ASN A 90 18.07 16.99 4.66
N ASP A 91 18.60 17.65 3.63
CA ASP A 91 18.11 17.51 2.25
C ASP A 91 18.50 16.15 1.63
N TYR A 92 19.70 15.66 1.95
CA TYR A 92 20.24 14.38 1.52
C TYR A 92 20.32 13.41 2.70
N GLU A 93 19.47 12.38 2.65
CA GLU A 93 19.33 11.37 3.70
C GLU A 93 19.48 9.99 3.06
N ALA A 94 20.57 9.31 3.40
CA ALA A 94 20.96 8.07 2.74
C ALA A 94 20.25 6.88 3.40
N LEU A 95 19.29 6.29 2.69
CA LEU A 95 18.55 5.12 3.17
C LEU A 95 19.43 3.87 3.25
N GLY A 96 19.33 3.11 4.35
CA GLY A 96 19.99 1.82 4.54
C GLY A 96 21.37 1.88 5.22
N GLY A 97 21.66 2.98 5.94
CA GLY A 97 22.83 3.16 6.80
C GLY A 97 22.57 2.82 8.27
N ASP A 98 23.35 3.43 9.18
CA ASP A 98 23.05 3.40 10.62
C ASP A 98 21.74 4.18 10.89
N ASN A 99 20.90 3.60 11.76
CA ASN A 99 19.57 4.11 12.19
C ASN A 99 19.50 5.65 12.30
N PRO A 100 18.40 6.30 11.85
CA PRO A 100 17.06 5.75 11.61
C PRO A 100 16.60 5.66 10.13
N ASP A 101 17.50 5.96 9.17
CA ASP A 101 17.13 6.06 7.76
C ASP A 101 17.08 4.69 7.08
N GLU A 102 15.87 4.20 6.77
CA GLU A 102 15.67 2.84 6.27
C GLU A 102 14.63 2.73 5.16
N ILE A 103 14.79 1.66 4.35
CA ILE A 103 13.80 1.21 3.38
C ILE A 103 13.38 -0.23 3.69
N ALA A 104 12.08 -0.48 3.72
CA ALA A 104 11.54 -1.80 4.02
C ALA A 104 10.54 -2.29 2.97
N LEU A 105 10.70 -3.52 2.48
CA LEU A 105 9.65 -4.19 1.70
C LEU A 105 8.54 -4.68 2.65
N ARG A 106 7.44 -3.93 2.72
CA ARG A 106 6.34 -4.15 3.67
C ARG A 106 5.28 -5.09 3.13
N GLN A 107 4.97 -5.00 1.83
CA GLN A 107 4.05 -5.90 1.16
C GLN A 107 4.64 -6.40 -0.15
N PHE A 108 4.45 -7.69 -0.42
CA PHE A 108 4.65 -8.31 -1.72
C PHE A 108 3.83 -9.60 -1.75
N ASN A 109 2.63 -9.53 -2.32
CA ASN A 109 1.67 -10.63 -2.30
C ASN A 109 0.89 -10.72 -3.61
N VAL A 110 0.29 -11.90 -3.80
CA VAL A 110 -0.66 -12.18 -4.87
C VAL A 110 -2.01 -12.51 -4.26
N GLU A 111 -3.06 -11.97 -4.86
CA GLU A 111 -4.46 -12.23 -4.51
C GLU A 111 -5.18 -12.83 -5.73
N ALA A 112 -6.02 -13.83 -5.51
CA ALA A 112 -6.81 -14.51 -6.51
C ALA A 112 -8.27 -14.57 -6.07
N THR A 113 -9.13 -13.83 -6.76
CA THR A 113 -10.57 -13.72 -6.49
C THR A 113 -11.36 -14.44 -7.58
N GLY A 114 -12.50 -15.06 -7.24
CA GLY A 114 -13.35 -15.76 -8.22
C GLY A 114 -12.91 -17.18 -8.57
N VAL A 115 -11.76 -17.64 -8.06
CA VAL A 115 -11.19 -18.96 -8.40
C VAL A 115 -11.93 -20.15 -7.78
N LEU A 116 -12.77 -19.91 -6.76
CA LEU A 116 -13.53 -20.94 -6.06
C LEU A 116 -14.98 -20.93 -6.53
N GLY A 117 -15.38 -21.96 -7.29
CA GLY A 117 -16.75 -22.03 -7.83
C GLY A 117 -17.86 -22.08 -6.76
N PHE A 118 -17.55 -22.54 -5.55
CA PHE A 118 -18.50 -22.57 -4.42
C PHE A 118 -18.57 -21.26 -3.62
N ALA A 119 -17.59 -20.37 -3.80
CA ALA A 119 -17.49 -19.07 -3.14
C ALA A 119 -16.78 -18.07 -4.08
N PRO A 120 -17.43 -17.62 -5.17
CA PRO A 120 -16.81 -16.74 -6.16
C PRO A 120 -16.35 -15.39 -5.57
N GLU A 121 -16.91 -14.97 -4.45
CA GLU A 121 -16.54 -13.78 -3.70
C GLU A 121 -15.24 -13.94 -2.90
N ALA A 122 -14.81 -15.17 -2.61
CA ALA A 122 -13.65 -15.43 -1.79
C ALA A 122 -12.36 -15.02 -2.51
N THR A 123 -11.40 -14.55 -1.71
CA THR A 123 -10.07 -14.15 -2.20
C THR A 123 -9.00 -15.00 -1.53
N LEU A 124 -8.34 -15.85 -2.31
CA LEU A 124 -7.12 -16.55 -1.89
C LEU A 124 -5.95 -15.59 -1.96
N TRP A 125 -5.04 -15.64 -1.00
CA TRP A 125 -3.84 -14.80 -1.03
C TRP A 125 -2.62 -15.53 -0.51
N ALA A 126 -1.44 -15.13 -0.98
CA ALA A 126 -0.15 -15.60 -0.48
C ALA A 126 0.93 -14.53 -0.65
N GLY A 127 1.86 -14.48 0.30
CA GLY A 127 2.99 -13.56 0.31
C GLY A 127 3.02 -12.66 1.55
N LYS A 128 3.76 -11.55 1.47
CA LYS A 128 3.83 -10.56 2.56
C LYS A 128 2.71 -9.54 2.40
N ARG A 129 1.81 -9.42 3.39
CA ARG A 129 0.61 -8.59 3.28
C ARG A 129 0.31 -7.88 4.60
N TYR A 130 -0.27 -6.68 4.50
CA TYR A 130 -0.96 -6.06 5.63
C TYR A 130 -2.31 -6.72 5.83
N ASN A 131 -2.43 -7.55 6.85
CA ASN A 131 -3.58 -8.42 7.01
C ASN A 131 -4.57 -7.84 8.04
N GLN A 132 -5.62 -7.19 7.51
CA GLN A 132 -6.78 -6.70 8.27
C GLN A 132 -6.41 -6.01 9.58
N ARG A 133 -5.53 -5.01 9.47
CA ARG A 133 -5.02 -4.29 10.63
C ARG A 133 -6.09 -3.39 11.21
N HIS A 134 -6.12 -3.29 12.54
CA HIS A 134 -6.94 -2.32 13.25
C HIS A 134 -6.07 -1.46 14.18
N ASP A 135 -6.23 -0.16 14.06
CA ASP A 135 -5.48 0.84 14.81
C ASP A 135 -6.37 1.92 15.43
N ILE A 136 -5.79 2.59 16.42
CA ILE A 136 -6.28 3.87 16.94
C ILE A 136 -5.40 4.95 16.34
N HIS A 137 -5.90 5.59 15.28
CA HIS A 137 -5.11 6.52 14.47
C HIS A 137 -4.46 7.65 15.28
N ILE A 138 -5.18 8.23 16.26
CA ILE A 138 -4.67 9.38 17.01
C ILE A 138 -3.47 9.04 17.90
N THR A 139 -3.27 7.77 18.26
CA THR A 139 -2.14 7.29 19.05
C THR A 139 -1.19 6.40 18.25
N ASP A 140 -1.37 6.26 16.94
CA ASP A 140 -0.54 5.41 16.08
C ASP A 140 -0.39 3.97 16.59
N ARG A 141 -1.43 3.47 17.29
CA ARG A 141 -1.37 2.17 17.98
C ARG A 141 -2.23 1.13 17.29
N TYR A 142 -1.56 0.14 16.71
CA TYR A 142 -2.19 -1.10 16.26
C TYR A 142 -2.52 -2.00 17.46
N TYR A 143 -3.80 -2.31 17.66
CA TYR A 143 -4.24 -3.27 18.68
C TYR A 143 -4.54 -4.65 18.09
N TRP A 144 -4.69 -4.74 16.76
CA TRP A 144 -4.73 -5.99 16.02
C TRP A 144 -3.92 -5.82 14.74
N ASP A 145 -2.79 -6.53 14.66
CA ASP A 145 -1.97 -6.61 13.46
C ASP A 145 -1.30 -7.98 13.38
N ILE A 146 -1.72 -8.79 12.41
CA ILE A 146 -1.13 -10.11 12.10
C ILE A 146 -0.42 -10.09 10.74
N SER A 147 0.02 -8.91 10.31
CA SER A 147 0.70 -8.72 9.03
C SER A 147 2.05 -9.43 9.01
N GLY A 148 2.42 -9.91 7.83
CA GLY A 148 3.65 -10.68 7.65
C GLY A 148 3.58 -11.56 6.42
N ALA A 149 4.55 -12.47 6.31
CA ALA A 149 4.51 -13.51 5.30
C ALA A 149 3.49 -14.58 5.70
N GLY A 150 2.57 -14.89 4.79
CA GLY A 150 1.54 -15.89 5.06
C GLY A 150 0.78 -16.27 3.80
N ALA A 151 -0.31 -16.99 4.00
CA ALA A 151 -1.32 -17.28 3.01
C ALA A 151 -2.67 -17.44 3.70
N GLY A 152 -3.76 -17.23 2.98
CA GLY A 152 -5.09 -17.30 3.55
C GLY A 152 -6.20 -17.25 2.51
N ILE A 153 -7.42 -17.24 3.01
CA ILE A 153 -8.65 -17.05 2.26
C ILE A 153 -9.50 -16.04 3.02
N ASP A 154 -9.88 -14.97 2.34
CA ASP A 154 -10.71 -13.91 2.92
C ASP A 154 -12.08 -13.91 2.22
N ASN A 155 -13.06 -13.28 2.86
CA ASN A 155 -14.37 -12.92 2.31
C ASN A 155 -15.31 -14.08 1.94
N ILE A 156 -15.15 -15.28 2.51
CA ILE A 156 -16.14 -16.35 2.28
C ILE A 156 -17.48 -15.94 2.89
N GLU A 157 -18.56 -15.95 2.10
CA GLU A 157 -19.90 -15.65 2.61
C GLU A 157 -20.41 -16.81 3.48
N MET A 158 -20.87 -16.49 4.70
CA MET A 158 -21.37 -17.47 5.67
C MET A 158 -22.70 -16.98 6.26
N GLY A 159 -23.76 -17.06 5.47
CA GLY A 159 -25.09 -16.57 5.84
C GLY A 159 -25.12 -15.04 5.90
N PRO A 160 -25.57 -14.39 7.00
CA PRO A 160 -25.60 -12.93 7.09
C PRO A 160 -24.22 -12.29 7.33
N GLY A 161 -23.16 -13.09 7.49
CA GLY A 161 -21.80 -12.62 7.81
C GLY A 161 -20.76 -13.13 6.83
N ARG A 162 -19.50 -12.73 7.04
CA ARG A 162 -18.35 -13.15 6.24
C ARG A 162 -17.26 -13.75 7.12
N TYR A 163 -16.60 -14.78 6.62
CA TYR A 163 -15.30 -15.21 7.11
C TYR A 163 -14.27 -14.16 6.71
N LEU A 164 -13.58 -13.63 7.72
CA LEU A 164 -12.54 -12.63 7.59
C LEU A 164 -11.18 -13.31 7.46
#